data_AF-A0A9D9E5F1-F1
#
_entry.id   AF-A0A9D9E5F1-F1
#
_cell.length_a   1.000
_cell.length_b   1.000
_cell.length_c   1.000
_cell.angle_alpha   90.00
_cell.angle_beta   90.00
_cell.angle_gamma   90.00
#
_symmetry.space_group_name_H-M   'P 1'
#
loop_
_entity.id
_entity.type
_entity.pdbx_description
1 polymer ?
#
loop_
_entity_poly.entity_id
_entity_poly.type
_entity_poly.pdbx_seq_one_letter_code
_entity_poly.pdbx_strand_id
1 'polypeptide(L)'
;MSGLKKSVENGPFFQLDKLRQDAVIMLFNNELTNEQIAKKLHCSPSTLYKWKRDTTFKLAQEQYARMVVKDYKNDALKKVHELLNARSEMVQLQSAITILKMAGYLSDNSTPELDEAKIRKLKAEADIAEAKAKSMNENGDRVAEKIDKLFDKVLERKCRRMTINQLYTPKQIKVLQTYLRNDWRIMVNYGAVRAGKTQIDNDLFLLELKRVRKIADELGVDEPMYILAGVSSKTIQNNILQELTNKYGIDFHFDKHGSFTLFGVKCVTAFTGSISGLGAIRGMTASGAYINEASLANQAVFNEIDSRCSAKGARIICDTNPDNPEHWLKKDYIDNQNDDAKIVSFHFTIDDNTFLTDDYIKSKKASTPSGMFYDRDILGLW
;
A
#
# COMPACT_ATOMS: atom_id res chain seq x y z
N MET A 1 27.17 43.80 -9.25
CA MET A 1 26.00 43.14 -8.61
C MET A 1 25.50 43.86 -7.34
N SER A 2 25.52 45.20 -7.27
CA SER A 2 25.08 45.94 -6.06
C SER A 2 23.68 46.57 -6.15
N GLY A 3 23.02 46.49 -7.31
CA GLY A 3 21.67 47.05 -7.52
C GLY A 3 20.49 46.11 -7.19
N LEU A 4 20.72 44.79 -7.12
CA LEU A 4 19.64 43.78 -7.01
C LEU A 4 19.26 43.36 -5.58
N LYS A 5 20.06 43.71 -4.55
CA LYS A 5 19.72 43.41 -3.14
C LYS A 5 18.74 44.43 -2.54
N LYS A 6 18.88 45.72 -2.89
CA LYS A 6 18.04 46.80 -2.35
C LYS A 6 16.56 46.77 -2.81
N SER A 7 16.22 46.08 -3.90
CA SER A 7 14.85 46.05 -4.41
C SER A 7 13.97 44.98 -3.73
N VAL A 8 14.57 43.95 -3.12
CA VAL A 8 13.82 42.87 -2.46
C VAL A 8 13.43 43.27 -1.03
N GLU A 9 14.27 44.06 -0.36
CA GLU A 9 14.07 44.53 1.04
C GLU A 9 13.05 45.69 1.18
N ASN A 10 12.49 46.22 0.08
CA ASN A 10 11.54 47.35 0.09
C ASN A 10 10.10 47.01 -0.34
N GLY A 11 9.77 45.72 -0.51
CA GLY A 11 8.44 45.32 -1.02
C GLY A 11 7.33 45.20 0.04
N PRO A 12 6.09 44.91 -0.38
CA PRO A 12 4.88 44.88 0.46
C PRO A 12 5.01 44.12 1.79
N PHE A 13 5.80 43.06 1.86
CA PHE A 13 6.06 42.31 3.10
C PHE A 13 6.80 43.16 4.14
N PHE A 14 7.86 43.86 3.73
CA PHE A 14 8.65 44.71 4.63
C PHE A 14 7.95 46.02 5.00
N GLN A 15 6.88 46.37 4.28
CA GLN A 15 6.03 47.53 4.58
C GLN A 15 4.97 47.24 5.64
N LEU A 16 4.72 45.97 5.96
CA LEU A 16 3.82 45.59 7.05
C LEU A 16 4.46 45.85 8.41
N ASP A 17 3.64 46.11 9.42
CA ASP A 17 4.10 46.07 10.81
C ASP A 17 4.57 44.66 11.19
N LYS A 18 5.42 44.58 12.22
CA LYS A 18 6.06 43.31 12.62
C LYS A 18 5.03 42.21 12.97
N LEU A 19 3.90 42.59 13.56
CA LEU A 19 2.84 41.66 13.93
C LEU A 19 2.18 41.02 12.70
N ARG A 20 1.95 41.80 11.65
CA ARG A 20 1.42 41.31 10.38
C ARG A 20 2.47 40.53 9.58
N GLN A 21 3.75 40.88 9.66
CA GLN A 21 4.83 40.08 9.07
C GLN A 21 4.88 38.68 9.69
N ASP A 22 4.84 38.60 11.03
CA ASP A 22 4.82 37.32 11.75
C ASP A 22 3.58 36.50 11.37
N ALA A 23 2.43 37.15 11.17
CA ALA A 23 1.22 36.49 10.67
C ALA A 23 1.40 35.90 9.27
N VAL A 24 2.03 36.62 8.34
CA VAL A 24 2.33 36.14 6.98
C VAL A 24 3.23 34.89 7.03
N ILE A 25 4.27 34.91 7.87
CA ILE A 25 5.19 33.76 8.05
C ILE A 25 4.44 32.55 8.60
N MET A 26 3.66 32.72 9.69
CA MET A 26 2.92 31.62 10.31
C MET A 26 1.84 31.03 9.39
N LEU A 27 1.19 31.88 8.58
CA LEU A 27 0.22 31.43 7.58
C LEU A 27 0.88 30.68 6.42
N PHE A 28 2.11 31.03 6.05
CA PHE A 28 2.84 30.33 4.98
C PHE A 28 3.24 28.91 5.39
N ASN A 29 3.68 28.70 6.64
CA ASN A 29 4.06 27.38 7.13
C ASN A 29 2.88 26.41 7.30
N ASN A 30 1.65 26.92 7.45
CA ASN A 30 0.40 26.15 7.52
C ASN A 30 0.33 25.08 8.64
N GLU A 31 1.16 25.22 9.68
CA GLU A 31 1.22 24.29 10.83
C GLU A 31 0.22 24.63 11.95
N LEU A 32 -0.35 25.84 11.92
CA LEU A 32 -1.20 26.37 12.99
C LEU A 32 -2.57 26.79 12.44
N THR A 33 -3.65 26.55 13.19
CA THR A 33 -4.98 27.05 12.84
C THR A 33 -5.04 28.57 12.97
N ASN A 34 -5.99 29.23 12.29
CA ASN A 34 -6.17 30.67 12.41
C ASN A 34 -6.43 31.11 13.88
N GLU A 35 -7.11 30.30 14.70
CA GLU A 35 -7.28 30.62 16.13
C GLU A 35 -5.95 30.54 16.90
N GLN A 36 -5.13 29.53 16.59
CA GLN A 36 -3.82 29.36 17.23
C GLN A 36 -2.85 30.47 16.83
N ILE A 37 -2.86 30.90 15.57
CA ILE A 37 -2.07 32.04 15.08
C ILE A 37 -2.52 33.31 15.78
N ALA A 38 -3.83 33.59 15.82
CA ALA A 38 -4.37 34.76 16.50
C ALA A 38 -3.99 34.80 17.99
N LYS A 39 -4.03 33.63 18.67
CA LYS A 39 -3.60 33.49 20.06
C LYS A 39 -2.10 33.78 20.24
N LYS A 40 -1.23 33.28 19.35
CA LYS A 40 0.22 33.54 19.39
C LYS A 40 0.56 35.01 19.11
N LEU A 41 -0.20 35.66 18.25
CA LEU A 41 -0.05 37.08 17.92
C LEU A 41 -0.79 38.00 18.89
N HIS A 42 -1.37 37.46 19.97
CA HIS A 42 -2.15 38.22 20.96
C HIS A 42 -3.22 39.13 20.32
N CYS A 43 -3.86 38.65 19.24
CA CYS A 43 -4.89 39.39 18.51
C CYS A 43 -6.19 38.58 18.41
N SER A 44 -7.31 39.23 18.08
CA SER A 44 -8.57 38.52 17.89
C SER A 44 -8.56 37.71 16.59
N PRO A 45 -9.21 36.53 16.53
CA PRO A 45 -9.38 35.78 15.28
C PRO A 45 -10.01 36.62 14.15
N SER A 46 -10.94 37.51 14.53
CA SER A 46 -11.57 38.47 13.62
C SER A 46 -10.58 39.45 12.99
N THR A 47 -9.53 39.83 13.73
CA THR A 47 -8.45 40.71 13.23
C THR A 47 -7.63 40.01 12.16
N LEU A 48 -7.23 38.75 12.39
CA LEU A 48 -6.50 37.95 11.41
C LEU A 48 -7.34 37.71 10.15
N TYR A 49 -8.65 37.47 10.31
CA TYR A 49 -9.58 37.30 9.19
C TYR A 49 -9.71 38.57 8.34
N LYS A 50 -9.70 39.75 8.98
CA LYS A 50 -9.67 41.05 8.29
C LYS A 50 -8.37 41.22 7.50
N TRP A 51 -7.21 40.91 8.09
CA TRP A 51 -5.92 41.00 7.40
C TRP A 51 -5.86 40.10 6.16
N LYS A 52 -6.37 38.87 6.21
CA LYS A 52 -6.41 37.97 5.03
C LYS A 52 -7.24 38.52 3.86
N ARG A 53 -8.10 39.49 4.10
CA ARG A 53 -8.90 40.16 3.07
C ARG A 53 -8.27 41.46 2.58
N ASP A 54 -7.28 41.99 3.29
CA ASP A 54 -6.56 43.21 2.95
C ASP A 54 -5.62 42.98 1.74
N THR A 55 -5.65 43.90 0.78
CA THR A 55 -4.89 43.80 -0.47
C THR A 55 -3.38 43.87 -0.22
N THR A 56 -2.93 44.72 0.69
CA THR A 56 -1.51 44.88 1.03
C THR A 56 -0.98 43.61 1.70
N PHE A 57 -1.78 43.01 2.59
CA PHE A 57 -1.44 41.75 3.24
C PHE A 57 -1.34 40.58 2.24
N LYS A 58 -2.25 40.49 1.26
CA LYS A 58 -2.16 39.48 0.19
C LYS A 58 -0.90 39.64 -0.66
N LEU A 59 -0.59 40.87 -1.07
CA LEU A 59 0.63 41.17 -1.83
C LEU A 59 1.89 40.83 -1.03
N ALA A 60 1.87 41.03 0.28
CA ALA A 60 2.94 40.61 1.18
C ALA A 60 3.08 39.09 1.28
N GLN A 61 1.98 38.33 1.34
CA GLN A 61 2.01 36.86 1.29
C GLN A 61 2.63 36.35 -0.01
N GLU A 62 2.24 36.92 -1.15
CA GLU A 62 2.81 36.57 -2.45
C GLU A 62 4.29 36.94 -2.58
N GLN A 63 4.71 38.08 -2.01
CA GLN A 63 6.12 38.45 -1.98
C GLN A 63 6.92 37.50 -1.10
N TYR A 64 6.44 37.19 0.11
CA TYR A 64 7.11 36.27 1.03
C TYR A 64 7.23 34.87 0.42
N ALA A 65 6.16 34.35 -0.20
CA ALA A 65 6.20 33.09 -0.92
C ALA A 65 7.27 33.08 -2.04
N ARG A 66 7.37 34.16 -2.82
CA ARG A 66 8.41 34.30 -3.86
C ARG A 66 9.83 34.35 -3.28
N MET A 67 10.01 35.01 -2.13
CA MET A 67 11.30 35.07 -1.45
C MET A 67 11.72 33.69 -0.94
N VAL A 68 10.82 32.98 -0.28
CA VAL A 68 11.09 31.65 0.26
C VAL A 68 11.33 30.62 -0.85
N VAL A 69 10.52 30.62 -1.91
CA VAL A 69 10.71 29.71 -3.08
C VAL A 69 12.05 29.97 -3.79
N LYS A 70 12.55 31.21 -3.81
CA LYS A 70 13.86 31.53 -4.37
C LYS A 70 14.98 30.83 -3.61
N ASP A 71 14.85 30.67 -2.29
CA ASP A 71 15.83 29.98 -1.46
C ASP A 71 15.79 28.45 -1.69
N TYR A 72 14.60 27.89 -1.96
CA TYR A 72 14.44 26.47 -2.33
C TYR A 72 14.86 26.13 -3.77
N LYS A 73 15.08 27.12 -4.63
CA LYS A 73 15.41 26.90 -6.06
C LYS A 73 16.60 25.97 -6.25
N ASN A 74 17.65 26.14 -5.44
CA ASN A 74 18.87 25.33 -5.57
C ASN A 74 18.65 23.88 -5.12
N ASP A 75 17.86 23.66 -4.07
CA ASP A 75 17.60 22.32 -3.54
C ASP A 75 16.61 21.54 -4.43
N ALA A 76 15.61 22.23 -4.99
CA ALA A 76 14.73 21.65 -6.00
C ALA A 76 15.51 21.23 -7.26
N LEU A 77 16.43 22.07 -7.74
CA LEU A 77 17.30 21.74 -8.87
C LEU A 77 18.22 20.55 -8.59
N LYS A 78 18.81 20.49 -7.39
CA LYS A 78 19.60 19.32 -6.95
C LYS A 78 18.74 18.05 -6.96
N LYS A 79 17.50 18.12 -6.46
CA LYS A 79 16.62 16.95 -6.42
C LYS A 79 16.23 16.45 -7.81
N VAL A 80 15.91 17.36 -8.74
CA VAL A 80 15.63 16.98 -10.13
C VAL A 80 16.87 16.38 -10.80
N HIS A 81 18.07 16.88 -10.49
CA HIS A 81 19.32 16.28 -10.97
C HIS A 81 19.59 14.89 -10.38
N GLU A 82 19.31 14.66 -9.10
CA GLU A 82 19.40 13.33 -8.48
C GLU A 82 18.44 12.32 -9.14
N LEU A 83 17.24 12.76 -9.53
CA LEU A 83 16.22 11.91 -10.16
C LEU A 83 16.59 11.43 -11.57
N LEU A 84 17.59 12.04 -12.23
CA LEU A 84 18.18 11.49 -13.46
C LEU A 84 18.78 10.09 -13.26
N ASN A 85 19.18 9.77 -12.04
CA ASN A 85 19.73 8.46 -11.68
C ASN A 85 18.70 7.56 -10.95
N ALA A 86 17.40 7.93 -10.97
CA ALA A 86 16.35 7.15 -10.31
C ALA A 86 16.23 5.74 -10.91
N ARG A 87 15.79 4.73 -10.15
CA ARG A 87 15.66 3.35 -10.68
C ARG A 87 14.54 3.20 -11.74
N SER A 88 13.60 4.13 -11.80
CA SER A 88 12.47 4.11 -12.75
C SER A 88 12.81 4.87 -14.02
N GLU A 89 12.82 4.19 -15.17
CA GLU A 89 13.08 4.79 -16.49
C GLU A 89 12.13 5.97 -16.80
N MET A 90 10.86 5.90 -16.35
CA MET A 90 9.90 6.99 -16.57
C MET A 90 10.23 8.22 -15.72
N VAL A 91 10.69 8.02 -14.49
CA VAL A 91 11.09 9.12 -13.59
C VAL A 91 12.39 9.76 -14.08
N GLN A 92 13.34 8.94 -14.55
CA GLN A 92 14.54 9.44 -15.22
C GLN A 92 14.18 10.28 -16.45
N LEU A 93 13.29 9.77 -17.31
CA LEU A 93 12.85 10.46 -18.53
C LEU A 93 12.12 11.78 -18.22
N GLN A 94 11.21 11.79 -17.25
CA GLN A 94 10.50 13.02 -16.83
C GLN A 94 11.45 14.05 -16.22
N SER A 95 12.47 13.60 -15.48
CA SER A 95 13.48 14.48 -14.89
C SER A 95 14.37 15.10 -15.98
N ALA A 96 14.78 14.30 -16.98
CA ALA A 96 15.51 14.78 -18.14
C ALA A 96 14.70 15.78 -18.97
N ILE A 97 13.42 15.49 -19.24
CA ILE A 97 12.51 16.40 -19.94
C ILE A 97 12.33 17.70 -19.17
N THR A 98 12.15 17.61 -17.84
CA THR A 98 12.02 18.79 -16.97
C THR A 98 13.26 19.68 -17.06
N ILE A 99 14.46 19.09 -17.00
CA ILE A 99 15.72 19.84 -17.14
C ILE A 99 15.83 20.48 -18.52
N LEU A 100 15.50 19.76 -19.60
CA LEU A 100 15.56 20.27 -20.96
C LEU A 100 14.56 21.41 -21.20
N LYS A 101 13.35 21.32 -20.64
CA LYS A 101 12.36 22.42 -20.63
C LYS A 101 12.88 23.63 -19.86
N MET A 102 13.45 23.42 -18.67
CA MET A 102 14.03 24.49 -17.85
C MET A 102 15.23 25.17 -18.52
N ALA A 103 16.00 24.43 -19.30
CA ALA A 103 17.12 24.93 -20.08
C ALA A 103 16.71 25.56 -21.42
N GLY A 104 15.40 25.60 -21.74
CA GLY A 104 14.85 26.23 -22.94
C GLY A 104 14.99 25.41 -24.22
N TYR A 105 15.39 24.14 -24.13
CA TYR A 105 15.57 23.25 -25.28
C TYR A 105 14.27 22.55 -25.72
N LEU A 106 13.19 22.65 -24.93
CA LEU A 106 11.88 22.08 -25.23
C LEU A 106 10.79 23.14 -25.02
N SER A 107 9.96 23.40 -26.04
CA SER A 107 8.73 24.17 -25.91
C SER A 107 7.57 23.29 -25.42
N ASP A 108 6.50 23.88 -24.88
CA ASP A 108 5.37 23.14 -24.31
C ASP A 108 4.49 22.37 -25.30
N ASN A 109 4.77 22.45 -26.60
CA ASN A 109 4.12 21.60 -27.59
C ASN A 109 4.85 20.25 -27.70
N SER A 110 4.10 19.15 -27.57
CA SER A 110 4.57 17.78 -27.61
C SER A 110 5.51 17.52 -28.80
N THR A 111 6.64 16.86 -28.55
CA THR A 111 7.53 16.44 -29.62
C THR A 111 7.02 15.17 -30.32
N PRO A 112 7.38 14.95 -31.60
CA PRO A 112 6.97 13.78 -32.36
C PRO A 112 7.26 12.45 -31.67
N GLU A 113 8.37 12.35 -30.92
CA GLU A 113 8.71 11.11 -30.21
C GLU A 113 7.73 10.78 -29.07
N LEU A 114 7.16 11.81 -28.45
CA LEU A 114 6.22 11.69 -27.33
C LEU A 114 4.83 11.29 -27.84
N ASP A 115 4.44 11.78 -29.02
CA ASP A 115 3.19 11.40 -29.68
C ASP A 115 3.32 10.02 -30.34
N GLU A 116 4.48 9.66 -30.89
CA GLU A 116 4.77 8.29 -31.30
C GLU A 116 4.76 7.30 -30.14
N ALA A 117 5.26 7.67 -28.96
CA ALA A 117 5.22 6.82 -27.77
C ALA A 117 3.77 6.62 -27.28
N LYS A 118 2.93 7.66 -27.33
CA LYS A 118 1.48 7.56 -27.03
C LYS A 118 0.75 6.69 -28.07
N ILE A 119 1.04 6.85 -29.36
CA ILE A 119 0.46 6.04 -30.43
C ILE A 119 0.90 4.58 -30.31
N ARG A 120 2.17 4.31 -29.96
CA ARG A 120 2.67 2.96 -29.66
C ARG A 120 1.92 2.31 -28.49
N LYS A 121 1.62 3.09 -27.44
CA LYS A 121 0.84 2.63 -26.29
C LYS A 121 -0.61 2.30 -26.66
N LEU A 122 -1.30 3.20 -27.37
CA LEU A 122 -2.68 3.00 -27.81
C LEU A 122 -2.83 1.80 -28.75
N LYS A 123 -1.86 1.58 -29.66
CA LYS A 123 -1.84 0.38 -30.52
C LYS A 123 -1.65 -0.90 -29.72
N ALA A 124 -0.72 -0.92 -28.75
CA ALA A 124 -0.52 -2.08 -27.88
C ALA A 124 -1.77 -2.40 -27.04
N GLU A 125 -2.49 -1.38 -26.57
CA GLU A 125 -3.75 -1.56 -25.83
C GLU A 125 -4.88 -2.10 -26.72
N ALA A 126 -4.98 -1.64 -27.98
CA ALA A 126 -5.94 -2.16 -28.95
C ALA A 126 -5.65 -3.61 -29.35
N ASP A 127 -4.38 -3.97 -29.58
CA ASP A 127 -3.96 -5.35 -29.89
C ASP A 127 -4.26 -6.29 -28.72
N ILE A 128 -4.07 -5.83 -27.49
CA ILE A 128 -4.42 -6.58 -26.27
C ILE A 128 -5.94 -6.77 -26.18
N ALA A 129 -6.73 -5.73 -26.47
CA ALA A 129 -8.19 -5.83 -26.46
C ALA A 129 -8.73 -6.78 -27.54
N GLU A 130 -8.17 -6.75 -28.75
CA GLU A 130 -8.55 -7.64 -29.85
C GLU A 130 -8.12 -9.10 -29.57
N ALA A 131 -6.94 -9.31 -29.00
CA ALA A 131 -6.49 -10.63 -28.53
C ALA A 131 -7.40 -11.16 -27.41
N LYS A 132 -7.92 -10.28 -26.54
CA LYS A 132 -8.89 -10.62 -25.49
C LYS A 132 -10.23 -11.04 -26.11
N ALA A 133 -10.73 -10.31 -27.11
CA ALA A 133 -11.96 -10.64 -27.82
C ALA A 133 -11.87 -11.97 -28.58
N LYS A 134 -10.74 -12.24 -29.26
CA LYS A 134 -10.48 -13.53 -29.93
C LYS A 134 -10.33 -14.68 -28.93
N SER A 135 -9.80 -14.43 -27.73
CA SER A 135 -9.64 -15.46 -26.69
C SER A 135 -10.94 -15.89 -26.01
N MET A 136 -12.05 -15.15 -26.18
CA MET A 136 -13.35 -15.48 -25.59
C MET A 136 -14.18 -16.48 -26.42
N ASN A 137 -13.80 -16.76 -27.68
CA ASN A 137 -14.55 -17.66 -28.58
C ASN A 137 -14.01 -19.10 -28.64
N GLU A 138 -12.86 -19.41 -28.05
CA GLU A 138 -12.26 -20.76 -28.15
C GLU A 138 -11.95 -21.33 -26.76
N ASN A 139 -12.87 -22.19 -26.31
CA ASN A 139 -12.95 -22.81 -24.98
C ASN A 139 -11.74 -23.65 -24.55
N GLY A 140 -11.51 -23.64 -23.24
CA GLY A 140 -11.35 -24.87 -22.44
C GLY A 140 -9.93 -25.26 -22.09
N ASP A 141 -9.20 -25.87 -23.02
CA ASP A 141 -8.10 -26.76 -22.64
C ASP A 141 -6.70 -26.19 -22.90
N ARG A 142 -6.59 -25.01 -23.51
CA ARG A 142 -5.31 -24.30 -23.72
C ARG A 142 -4.92 -23.32 -22.61
N VAL A 143 -5.77 -23.16 -21.61
CA VAL A 143 -5.61 -22.13 -20.57
C VAL A 143 -4.47 -22.46 -19.62
N ALA A 144 -4.26 -23.74 -19.27
CA ALA A 144 -3.13 -24.16 -18.42
C ALA A 144 -1.76 -23.88 -19.09
N GLU A 145 -1.61 -24.25 -20.37
CA GLU A 145 -0.37 -24.01 -21.15
C GLU A 145 -0.10 -22.53 -21.41
N LYS A 146 -1.15 -21.72 -21.58
CA LYS A 146 -1.02 -20.27 -21.76
C LYS A 146 -0.75 -19.55 -20.45
N ILE A 147 -1.23 -20.05 -19.31
CA ILE A 147 -0.93 -19.53 -17.97
C ILE A 147 0.54 -19.72 -17.64
N ASP A 148 1.12 -20.91 -17.92
CA ASP A 148 2.56 -21.14 -17.74
C ASP A 148 3.39 -20.17 -18.61
N LYS A 149 2.99 -19.95 -19.87
CA LYS A 149 3.63 -18.95 -20.75
C LYS A 149 3.43 -17.49 -20.31
N LEU A 150 2.32 -17.18 -19.63
CA LEU A 150 2.04 -15.83 -19.10
C LEU A 150 2.86 -15.58 -17.82
N PHE A 151 3.04 -16.61 -16.99
CA PHE A 151 3.96 -16.59 -15.84
C PHE A 151 5.42 -16.44 -16.29
N ASP A 152 5.83 -17.17 -17.33
CA ASP A 152 7.17 -17.05 -17.92
C ASP A 152 7.45 -15.62 -18.45
N LYS A 153 6.48 -14.99 -19.10
CA LYS A 153 6.60 -13.61 -19.61
C LYS A 153 6.65 -12.54 -18.50
N VAL A 154 6.00 -12.76 -17.36
CA VAL A 154 6.02 -11.83 -16.22
C VAL A 154 7.36 -11.90 -15.46
N LEU A 155 8.05 -13.05 -15.52
CA LEU A 155 9.38 -13.26 -14.93
C LEU A 155 10.54 -12.81 -15.85
N GLU A 156 10.29 -12.67 -17.15
CA GLU A 156 11.26 -12.16 -18.13
C GLU A 156 11.42 -10.63 -18.06
N ARG A 157 12.23 -10.17 -17.09
CA ARG A 157 13.20 -9.09 -17.31
C ARG A 157 14.30 -8.96 -16.25
N LYS A 158 14.34 -9.80 -15.20
CA LYS A 158 15.54 -9.90 -14.35
C LYS A 158 15.82 -11.24 -13.63
N CYS A 159 14.95 -12.25 -13.72
CA CYS A 159 15.16 -13.53 -13.05
C CYS A 159 15.03 -14.70 -14.03
N ARG A 160 16.12 -15.07 -14.71
CA ARG A 160 16.17 -16.36 -15.42
C ARG A 160 16.24 -17.49 -14.38
N ARG A 161 15.18 -18.32 -14.38
CA ARG A 161 15.07 -19.67 -13.79
C ARG A 161 14.96 -19.76 -12.26
N MET A 162 13.80 -19.34 -11.74
CA MET A 162 13.22 -20.04 -10.58
C MET A 162 11.88 -20.66 -11.00
N THR A 163 11.73 -21.98 -10.88
CA THR A 163 10.44 -22.67 -11.05
C THR A 163 9.53 -22.33 -9.86
N ILE A 164 8.21 -22.50 -9.99
CA ILE A 164 7.27 -22.22 -8.88
C ILE A 164 7.63 -23.01 -7.60
N ASN A 165 8.17 -24.22 -7.76
CA ASN A 165 8.66 -25.08 -6.68
C ASN A 165 9.94 -24.55 -6.01
N GLN A 166 10.63 -23.57 -6.62
CA GLN A 166 11.77 -22.89 -6.02
C GLN A 166 11.35 -21.60 -5.30
N LEU A 167 10.14 -21.10 -5.53
CA LEU A 167 9.60 -19.89 -4.89
C LEU A 167 8.66 -20.23 -3.72
N TYR A 168 7.97 -21.36 -3.79
CA TYR A 168 6.98 -21.79 -2.82
C TYR A 168 7.19 -23.24 -2.41
N THR A 169 6.85 -23.53 -1.15
CA THR A 169 6.78 -24.91 -0.66
C THR A 169 5.54 -25.61 -1.21
N PRO A 170 5.48 -26.96 -1.22
CA PRO A 170 4.29 -27.68 -1.70
C PRO A 170 2.99 -27.25 -1.02
N LYS A 171 3.06 -26.93 0.28
CA LYS A 171 1.90 -26.43 1.03
C LYS A 171 1.46 -25.05 0.56
N GLN A 172 2.39 -24.13 0.38
CA GLN A 172 2.10 -22.79 -0.16
C GLN A 172 1.55 -22.85 -1.59
N ILE A 173 2.03 -23.77 -2.42
CA ILE A 173 1.48 -24.01 -3.76
C ILE A 173 0.02 -24.47 -3.67
N LYS A 174 -0.32 -25.35 -2.72
CA LYS A 174 -1.70 -25.77 -2.51
C LYS A 174 -2.61 -24.59 -2.14
N VAL A 175 -2.15 -23.71 -1.24
CA VAL A 175 -2.87 -22.47 -0.89
C VAL A 175 -3.09 -21.61 -2.13
N LEU A 176 -2.05 -21.38 -2.93
CA LEU A 176 -2.13 -20.59 -4.17
C LEU A 176 -3.08 -21.22 -5.19
N GLN A 177 -3.08 -22.54 -5.34
CA GLN A 177 -4.00 -23.24 -6.24
C GLN A 177 -5.45 -23.07 -5.80
N THR A 178 -5.73 -23.20 -4.50
CA THR A 178 -7.07 -22.95 -3.96
C THR A 178 -7.47 -21.49 -4.12
N TYR A 179 -6.55 -20.56 -3.88
CA TYR A 179 -6.77 -19.13 -4.10
C TYR A 179 -7.29 -18.84 -5.52
N LEU A 180 -6.67 -19.47 -6.53
CA LEU A 180 -6.95 -19.24 -7.95
C LEU A 180 -8.20 -20.00 -8.46
N ARG A 181 -8.45 -21.21 -7.95
CA ARG A 181 -9.40 -22.15 -8.58
C ARG A 181 -10.72 -22.30 -7.84
N ASN A 182 -10.75 -22.01 -6.55
CA ASN A 182 -11.92 -22.25 -5.72
C ASN A 182 -12.70 -20.95 -5.50
N ASP A 183 -14.00 -21.09 -5.26
CA ASP A 183 -14.81 -20.01 -4.71
C ASP A 183 -14.74 -20.06 -3.18
N TRP A 184 -14.18 -19.02 -2.58
CA TRP A 184 -13.99 -18.90 -1.15
C TRP A 184 -14.22 -17.44 -0.73
N ARG A 185 -14.68 -17.25 0.51
CA ARG A 185 -14.92 -15.95 1.14
C ARG A 185 -13.91 -15.66 2.24
N ILE A 186 -13.51 -16.67 3.02
CA ILE A 186 -12.48 -16.54 4.06
C ILE A 186 -11.44 -17.65 3.89
N MET A 187 -10.17 -17.29 3.87
CA MET A 187 -9.05 -18.22 3.84
C MET A 187 -8.25 -18.07 5.14
N VAL A 188 -8.09 -19.16 5.90
CA VAL A 188 -7.35 -19.16 7.18
C VAL A 188 -6.13 -20.08 7.10
N ASN A 189 -4.95 -19.49 7.02
CA ASN A 189 -3.67 -20.19 7.07
C ASN A 189 -3.16 -20.22 8.51
N TYR A 190 -3.35 -21.33 9.21
CA TYR A 190 -2.99 -21.46 10.63
C TYR A 190 -1.87 -22.49 10.85
N GLY A 191 -1.18 -22.40 11.99
CA GLY A 191 -0.28 -23.44 12.44
C GLY A 191 1.06 -22.94 12.99
N ALA A 192 2.11 -23.73 12.87
CA ALA A 192 3.39 -23.50 13.56
C ALA A 192 4.11 -22.20 13.16
N VAL A 193 4.91 -21.67 14.09
CA VAL A 193 5.77 -20.50 13.85
C VAL A 193 6.83 -20.88 12.79
N ARG A 194 7.20 -19.92 11.94
CA ARG A 194 8.16 -20.12 10.82
C ARG A 194 7.74 -21.14 9.76
N ALA A 195 6.48 -21.57 9.72
CA ALA A 195 6.00 -22.49 8.68
C ALA A 195 5.75 -21.87 7.28
N GLY A 196 6.01 -20.56 7.11
CA GLY A 196 5.88 -19.89 5.81
C GLY A 196 4.47 -19.36 5.47
N LYS A 197 3.55 -19.31 6.45
CA LYS A 197 2.17 -18.83 6.27
C LYS A 197 2.10 -17.36 5.83
N THR A 198 2.66 -16.46 6.64
CA THR A 198 2.67 -15.01 6.37
C THR A 198 3.33 -14.68 5.03
N GLN A 199 4.31 -15.48 4.59
CA GLN A 199 4.97 -15.28 3.30
C GLN A 199 4.02 -15.49 2.12
N ILE A 200 3.22 -16.57 2.14
CA ILE A 200 2.23 -16.79 1.06
C ILE A 200 1.10 -15.76 1.17
N ASP A 201 0.67 -15.39 2.38
CA ASP A 201 -0.42 -14.43 2.56
C ASP A 201 -0.04 -13.01 2.14
N ASN A 202 1.22 -12.60 2.34
CA ASN A 202 1.76 -11.35 1.80
C ASN A 202 1.71 -11.33 0.26
N ASP A 203 1.99 -12.46 -0.40
CA ASP A 203 1.90 -12.56 -1.86
C ASP A 203 0.43 -12.55 -2.33
N LEU A 204 -0.45 -13.27 -1.62
CA LEU A 204 -1.89 -13.26 -1.90
C LEU A 204 -2.51 -11.88 -1.68
N PHE A 205 -2.04 -11.11 -0.70
CA PHE A 205 -2.46 -9.72 -0.49
C PHE A 205 -2.20 -8.88 -1.74
N LEU A 206 -1.01 -8.97 -2.35
CA LEU A 206 -0.72 -8.26 -3.60
C LEU A 206 -1.62 -8.72 -4.76
N LEU A 207 -1.92 -10.03 -4.84
CA LEU A 207 -2.83 -10.57 -5.85
C LEU A 207 -4.27 -10.08 -5.63
N GLU A 208 -4.73 -10.02 -4.38
CA GLU A 208 -6.04 -9.51 -4.00
C GLU A 208 -6.18 -8.04 -4.37
N LEU A 209 -5.19 -7.19 -4.11
CA LEU A 209 -5.25 -5.78 -4.53
C LEU A 209 -5.42 -5.64 -6.05
N LYS A 210 -4.69 -6.43 -6.84
CA LYS A 210 -4.85 -6.42 -8.30
C LYS A 210 -6.22 -6.94 -8.74
N ARG A 211 -6.73 -7.99 -8.09
CA ARG A 211 -8.05 -8.55 -8.35
C ARG A 211 -9.15 -7.54 -8.03
N VAL A 212 -9.06 -6.89 -6.87
CA VAL A 212 -9.97 -5.86 -6.40
C VAL A 212 -9.98 -4.67 -7.36
N ARG A 213 -8.80 -4.19 -7.80
CA ARG A 213 -8.71 -3.11 -8.79
C ARG A 213 -9.48 -3.46 -10.07
N LYS A 214 -9.26 -4.66 -10.61
CA LYS A 214 -9.95 -5.13 -11.82
C LYS A 214 -11.47 -5.17 -11.64
N ILE A 215 -11.96 -5.71 -10.52
CA ILE A 215 -13.40 -5.76 -10.23
C ILE A 215 -13.96 -4.34 -10.08
N ALA A 216 -13.23 -3.46 -9.41
CA ALA A 216 -13.63 -2.07 -9.23
C ALA A 216 -13.73 -1.32 -10.56
N ASP A 217 -12.82 -1.56 -11.50
CA ASP A 217 -12.89 -1.00 -12.86
C ASP A 217 -14.15 -1.48 -13.61
N GLU A 218 -14.46 -2.77 -13.52
CA GLU A 218 -15.67 -3.36 -14.12
C GLU A 218 -16.97 -2.80 -13.52
N LEU A 219 -16.93 -2.37 -12.25
CA LEU A 219 -18.07 -1.80 -11.53
C LEU A 219 -18.12 -0.27 -11.55
N GLY A 220 -17.12 0.40 -12.15
CA GLY A 220 -17.01 1.87 -12.14
C GLY A 220 -16.75 2.47 -10.75
N VAL A 221 -16.03 1.75 -9.88
CA VAL A 221 -15.64 2.23 -8.54
C VAL A 221 -14.25 2.85 -8.61
N ASP A 222 -14.17 4.17 -8.45
CA ASP A 222 -12.90 4.91 -8.57
C ASP A 222 -11.90 4.53 -7.45
N GLU A 223 -12.35 4.53 -6.21
CA GLU A 223 -11.51 4.33 -5.01
C GLU A 223 -11.97 3.08 -4.21
N PRO A 224 -11.67 1.86 -4.68
CA PRO A 224 -11.95 0.66 -3.91
C PRO A 224 -11.06 0.63 -2.67
N MET A 225 -11.65 0.26 -1.54
CA MET A 225 -10.94 0.14 -0.27
C MET A 225 -10.68 -1.32 0.09
N TYR A 226 -9.55 -1.59 0.72
CA TYR A 226 -9.14 -2.89 1.24
C TYR A 226 -8.61 -2.71 2.67
N ILE A 227 -8.87 -3.66 3.56
CA ILE A 227 -8.41 -3.57 4.95
C ILE A 227 -7.10 -4.35 5.11
N LEU A 228 -6.07 -3.70 5.65
CA LEU A 228 -4.85 -4.36 6.10
C LEU A 228 -4.83 -4.35 7.62
N ALA A 229 -5.09 -5.50 8.24
CA ALA A 229 -5.27 -5.63 9.66
C ALA A 229 -4.15 -6.44 10.32
N GLY A 230 -3.82 -6.08 11.55
CA GLY A 230 -2.90 -6.82 12.41
C GLY A 230 -2.99 -6.31 13.84
N VAL A 231 -2.41 -7.02 14.79
CA VAL A 231 -2.54 -6.72 16.23
C VAL A 231 -2.16 -5.27 16.55
N SER A 232 -1.11 -4.77 15.91
CA SER A 232 -0.63 -3.40 16.07
C SER A 232 -0.02 -2.86 14.78
N SER A 233 0.20 -1.53 14.72
CA SER A 233 0.97 -0.90 13.65
C SER A 233 2.35 -1.53 13.47
N LYS A 234 3.02 -1.89 14.58
CA LYS A 234 4.34 -2.54 14.55
C LYS A 234 4.28 -3.93 13.92
N THR A 235 3.23 -4.70 14.22
CA THR A 235 3.01 -6.04 13.64
C THR A 235 2.83 -5.94 12.13
N ILE A 236 1.97 -5.02 11.65
CA ILE A 236 1.76 -4.77 10.21
C ILE A 236 3.08 -4.33 9.55
N GLN A 237 3.81 -3.39 10.17
CA GLN A 237 5.07 -2.90 9.62
C GLN A 237 6.10 -4.01 9.46
N ASN A 238 6.31 -4.82 10.50
CA ASN A 238 7.40 -5.80 10.52
C ASN A 238 7.08 -7.07 9.73
N ASN A 239 5.87 -7.58 9.85
CA ASN A 239 5.51 -8.89 9.28
C ASN A 239 5.07 -8.79 7.81
N ILE A 240 4.57 -7.62 7.40
CA ILE A 240 3.94 -7.43 6.09
C ILE A 240 4.71 -6.40 5.28
N LEU A 241 4.71 -5.14 5.70
CA LEU A 241 5.20 -4.04 4.87
C LEU A 241 6.71 -4.14 4.63
N GLN A 242 7.49 -4.36 5.68
CA GLN A 242 8.95 -4.52 5.56
C GLN A 242 9.33 -5.73 4.70
N GLU A 243 8.62 -6.85 4.84
CA GLU A 243 8.85 -8.05 4.02
C GLU A 243 8.53 -7.79 2.54
N LEU A 244 7.41 -7.11 2.26
CA LEU A 244 7.06 -6.71 0.90
C LEU A 244 8.05 -5.70 0.30
N THR A 245 8.56 -4.77 1.10
CA THR A 245 9.63 -3.84 0.70
C THR A 245 10.93 -4.61 0.42
N ASN A 246 11.34 -5.53 1.29
CA ASN A 246 12.57 -6.30 1.13
C ASN A 246 12.51 -7.23 -0.10
N LYS A 247 11.39 -7.92 -0.29
CA LYS A 247 11.21 -8.92 -1.34
C LYS A 247 10.98 -8.28 -2.71
N TYR A 248 10.18 -7.22 -2.77
CA TYR A 248 9.71 -6.64 -4.04
C TYR A 248 10.16 -5.21 -4.29
N GLY A 249 10.81 -4.56 -3.31
CA GLY A 249 11.19 -3.15 -3.41
C GLY A 249 9.98 -2.20 -3.40
N ILE A 250 8.85 -2.62 -2.83
CA ILE A 250 7.65 -1.79 -2.74
C ILE A 250 7.86 -0.73 -1.67
N ASP A 251 7.61 0.53 -2.03
CA ASP A 251 7.60 1.65 -1.10
C ASP A 251 6.14 2.01 -0.76
N PHE A 252 5.87 2.22 0.53
CA PHE A 252 4.54 2.47 1.05
C PHE A 252 4.43 3.91 1.54
N HIS A 253 3.69 4.72 0.79
CA HIS A 253 3.45 6.12 1.15
C HIS A 253 2.10 6.26 1.86
N PHE A 254 2.17 6.48 3.17
CA PHE A 254 1.03 6.66 4.03
C PHE A 254 0.50 8.09 3.98
N ASP A 255 -0.82 8.22 3.99
CA ASP A 255 -1.51 9.48 4.23
C ASP A 255 -1.55 9.82 5.73
N LYS A 256 -2.07 11.01 6.04
CA LYS A 256 -2.23 11.50 7.42
C LYS A 256 -3.19 10.67 8.28
N HIS A 257 -3.96 9.78 7.68
CA HIS A 257 -4.92 8.89 8.33
C HIS A 257 -4.37 7.47 8.48
N GLY A 258 -3.11 7.22 8.09
CA GLY A 258 -2.49 5.90 8.19
C GLY A 258 -2.95 4.94 7.10
N SER A 259 -3.54 5.43 6.01
CA SER A 259 -3.86 4.60 4.84
C SER A 259 -2.83 4.81 3.73
N PHE A 260 -2.68 3.84 2.83
CA PHE A 260 -1.83 3.98 1.64
C PHE A 260 -2.56 3.47 0.40
N THR A 261 -2.12 3.86 -0.79
CA THR A 261 -2.68 3.34 -2.04
C THR A 261 -1.66 2.47 -2.75
N LEU A 262 -2.07 1.26 -3.13
CA LEU A 262 -1.26 0.34 -3.90
C LEU A 262 -2.11 -0.29 -5.02
N PHE A 263 -1.56 -0.32 -6.24
CA PHE A 263 -2.28 -0.78 -7.45
C PHE A 263 -3.65 -0.10 -7.67
N GLY A 264 -3.80 1.15 -7.26
CA GLY A 264 -5.08 1.89 -7.37
C GLY A 264 -6.14 1.42 -6.37
N VAL A 265 -5.76 0.70 -5.32
CA VAL A 265 -6.65 0.30 -4.21
C VAL A 265 -6.16 0.96 -2.93
N LYS A 266 -7.09 1.58 -2.19
CA LYS A 266 -6.78 2.21 -0.92
C LYS A 266 -6.77 1.18 0.20
N CYS A 267 -5.61 0.96 0.78
CA CYS A 267 -5.41 0.09 1.91
C CYS A 267 -5.57 0.89 3.21
N VAL A 268 -6.61 0.57 3.98
CA VAL A 268 -6.88 1.16 5.30
C VAL A 268 -6.32 0.22 6.36
N THR A 269 -5.41 0.72 7.21
CA THR A 269 -4.85 -0.11 8.28
C THR A 269 -5.78 -0.20 9.47
N ALA A 270 -5.98 -1.41 10.00
CA ALA A 270 -6.79 -1.64 11.19
C ALA A 270 -5.99 -2.37 12.28
N PHE A 271 -6.08 -1.92 13.52
CA PHE A 271 -5.36 -2.53 14.65
C PHE A 271 -6.30 -3.43 15.45
N THR A 272 -6.03 -4.73 15.48
CA THR A 272 -6.96 -5.72 16.03
C THR A 272 -6.74 -6.02 17.51
N GLY A 273 -5.62 -5.58 18.11
CA GLY A 273 -5.29 -5.90 19.50
C GLY A 273 -6.19 -5.24 20.55
N SER A 274 -7.00 -4.23 20.18
CA SER A 274 -7.96 -3.60 21.09
C SER A 274 -9.18 -3.05 20.37
N ILE A 275 -10.27 -2.84 21.12
CA ILE A 275 -11.56 -2.37 20.59
C ILE A 275 -11.48 -0.99 19.91
N SER A 276 -10.44 -0.18 20.20
CA SER A 276 -10.24 1.11 19.55
C SER A 276 -9.99 0.98 18.05
N GLY A 277 -9.53 -0.19 17.57
CA GLY A 277 -9.34 -0.49 16.15
C GLY A 277 -10.61 -0.35 15.30
N LEU A 278 -11.79 -0.49 15.92
CA LEU A 278 -13.08 -0.32 15.24
C LEU A 278 -13.22 1.06 14.59
N GLY A 279 -12.65 2.10 15.21
CA GLY A 279 -12.80 3.48 14.73
C GLY A 279 -12.26 3.69 13.31
N ALA A 280 -11.23 2.94 12.90
CA ALA A 280 -10.60 3.09 11.59
C ALA A 280 -11.44 2.51 10.44
N ILE A 281 -12.29 1.52 10.73
CA ILE A 281 -13.01 0.72 9.71
C ILE A 281 -14.53 0.87 9.79
N ARG A 282 -15.05 1.48 10.86
CA ARG A 282 -16.50 1.69 11.00
C ARG A 282 -17.04 2.57 9.88
N GLY A 283 -18.12 2.11 9.27
CA GLY A 283 -18.83 2.83 8.21
C GLY A 283 -18.22 2.68 6.82
N MET A 284 -17.08 2.01 6.66
CA MET A 284 -16.47 1.79 5.35
C MET A 284 -17.06 0.57 4.63
N THR A 285 -17.00 0.56 3.30
CA THR A 285 -17.21 -0.64 2.49
C THR A 285 -15.85 -1.10 1.97
N ALA A 286 -15.44 -2.32 2.35
CA ALA A 286 -14.19 -2.92 1.91
C ALA A 286 -14.44 -4.01 0.86
N SER A 287 -13.52 -4.10 -0.09
CA SER A 287 -13.48 -5.14 -1.13
C SER A 287 -12.70 -6.38 -0.71
N GLY A 288 -12.30 -6.43 0.56
CA GLY A 288 -11.60 -7.54 1.18
C GLY A 288 -10.72 -7.08 2.34
N ALA A 289 -10.12 -8.05 3.01
CA ALA A 289 -9.20 -7.81 4.10
C ALA A 289 -8.07 -8.85 4.16
N TYR A 290 -6.91 -8.43 4.64
CA TYR A 290 -5.86 -9.32 5.10
C TYR A 290 -5.66 -9.08 6.60
N ILE A 291 -5.81 -10.12 7.42
CA ILE A 291 -5.73 -10.07 8.87
C ILE A 291 -4.56 -10.94 9.34
N ASN A 292 -3.44 -10.30 9.71
CA ASN A 292 -2.27 -10.98 10.27
C ASN A 292 -2.45 -11.23 11.78
N GLU A 293 -2.04 -12.42 12.24
CA GLU A 293 -2.16 -12.88 13.62
C GLU A 293 -3.63 -12.87 14.14
N ALA A 294 -4.54 -13.47 13.37
CA ALA A 294 -5.98 -13.40 13.62
C ALA A 294 -6.44 -13.97 14.97
N SER A 295 -5.73 -14.94 15.57
CA SER A 295 -6.08 -15.44 16.92
C SER A 295 -5.81 -14.40 18.02
N LEU A 296 -4.92 -13.44 17.80
CA LEU A 296 -4.64 -12.36 18.74
C LEU A 296 -5.60 -11.17 18.57
N ALA A 297 -6.48 -11.21 17.58
CA ALA A 297 -7.47 -10.16 17.35
C ALA A 297 -8.56 -10.18 18.43
N ASN A 298 -8.97 -8.99 18.86
CA ASN A 298 -10.23 -8.85 19.57
C ASN A 298 -11.39 -9.27 18.65
N GLN A 299 -12.21 -10.23 19.08
CA GLN A 299 -13.28 -10.81 18.27
C GLN A 299 -14.25 -9.77 17.72
N ALA A 300 -14.59 -8.73 18.49
CA ALA A 300 -15.49 -7.69 18.02
C ALA A 300 -14.88 -6.87 16.87
N VAL A 301 -13.56 -6.66 16.88
CA VAL A 301 -12.84 -6.02 15.77
C VAL A 301 -12.80 -6.92 14.54
N PHE A 302 -12.54 -8.21 14.73
CA PHE A 302 -12.59 -9.19 13.64
C PHE A 302 -13.97 -9.22 12.97
N ASN A 303 -15.04 -9.33 13.77
CA ASN A 303 -16.41 -9.36 13.28
C ASN A 303 -16.79 -8.06 12.56
N GLU A 304 -16.30 -6.91 13.04
CA GLU A 304 -16.47 -5.64 12.33
C GLU A 304 -15.78 -5.69 10.96
N ILE A 305 -14.51 -6.12 10.88
CA ILE A 305 -13.81 -6.25 9.59
C ILE A 305 -14.60 -7.13 8.62
N ASP A 306 -15.09 -8.27 9.09
CA ASP A 306 -15.88 -9.18 8.27
C ASP A 306 -17.16 -8.54 7.73
N SER A 307 -17.89 -7.81 8.59
CA SER A 307 -19.10 -7.07 8.20
C SER A 307 -18.84 -5.96 7.18
N ARG A 308 -17.63 -5.37 7.19
CA ARG A 308 -17.23 -4.30 6.24
C ARG A 308 -16.82 -4.86 4.89
N CYS A 309 -16.41 -6.13 4.82
CA CYS A 309 -16.04 -6.81 3.59
C CYS A 309 -17.27 -7.26 2.79
N SER A 310 -18.03 -6.28 2.30
CA SER A 310 -19.34 -6.46 1.65
C SER A 310 -19.35 -6.09 0.17
N ALA A 311 -18.26 -5.54 -0.39
CA ALA A 311 -18.21 -5.27 -1.83
C ALA A 311 -18.29 -6.58 -2.65
N LYS A 312 -18.74 -6.48 -3.90
CA LYS A 312 -18.91 -7.65 -4.77
C LYS A 312 -17.60 -8.42 -4.91
N GLY A 313 -17.63 -9.70 -4.55
CA GLY A 313 -16.45 -10.58 -4.60
C GLY A 313 -15.42 -10.29 -3.52
N ALA A 314 -15.79 -9.64 -2.41
CA ALA A 314 -14.90 -9.42 -1.29
C ALA A 314 -14.43 -10.75 -0.67
N ARG A 315 -13.16 -10.80 -0.28
CA ARG A 315 -12.51 -11.97 0.30
C ARG A 315 -11.62 -11.57 1.46
N ILE A 316 -11.51 -12.44 2.47
CA ILE A 316 -10.69 -12.22 3.66
C ILE A 316 -9.61 -13.30 3.74
N ILE A 317 -8.35 -12.87 3.87
CA ILE A 317 -7.21 -13.75 4.12
C ILE A 317 -6.78 -13.54 5.57
N CYS A 318 -6.53 -14.63 6.28
CA CYS A 318 -6.05 -14.62 7.66
C CYS A 318 -4.86 -15.56 7.79
N ASP A 319 -3.81 -15.12 8.48
CA ASP A 319 -2.82 -16.03 9.04
C ASP A 319 -2.84 -15.99 10.57
N THR A 320 -2.50 -17.11 11.21
CA THR A 320 -2.37 -17.16 12.66
C THR A 320 -1.55 -18.33 13.17
N ASN A 321 -1.00 -18.19 14.37
CA ASN A 321 -0.61 -19.36 15.15
C ASN A 321 -1.82 -19.82 15.99
N PRO A 322 -1.96 -21.12 16.30
CA PRO A 322 -3.02 -21.59 17.18
C PRO A 322 -2.97 -20.92 18.55
N ASP A 323 -4.14 -20.72 19.15
CA ASP A 323 -4.31 -20.42 20.57
C ASP A 323 -5.01 -21.63 21.22
N ASN A 324 -5.73 -21.45 22.31
CA ASN A 324 -6.51 -22.48 22.98
C ASN A 324 -7.60 -23.10 22.07
N PRO A 325 -7.99 -24.37 22.29
CA PRO A 325 -8.94 -25.06 21.41
C PRO A 325 -10.36 -24.50 21.50
N GLU A 326 -10.66 -23.74 22.55
CA GLU A 326 -11.96 -23.11 22.77
C GLU A 326 -12.10 -21.74 22.07
N HIS A 327 -11.05 -21.29 21.38
CA HIS A 327 -10.98 -19.99 20.75
C HIS A 327 -12.01 -19.85 19.61
N TRP A 328 -12.66 -18.68 19.54
CA TRP A 328 -13.71 -18.38 18.54
C TRP A 328 -13.23 -18.58 17.10
N LEU A 329 -12.00 -18.16 16.76
CA LEU A 329 -11.46 -18.34 15.41
C LEU A 329 -11.39 -19.82 15.01
N LYS A 330 -11.12 -20.72 15.97
CA LYS A 330 -11.13 -22.14 15.71
C LYS A 330 -12.56 -22.65 15.50
N LYS A 331 -13.43 -22.43 16.48
CA LYS A 331 -14.79 -22.97 16.47
C LYS A 331 -15.67 -22.42 15.35
N ASP A 332 -15.65 -21.10 15.17
CA ASP A 332 -16.61 -20.40 14.33
C ASP A 332 -16.13 -20.29 12.87
N TYR A 333 -14.82 -20.45 12.62
CA TYR A 333 -14.24 -20.31 11.29
C TYR A 333 -13.47 -21.55 10.82
N ILE A 334 -12.43 -21.99 11.54
CA ILE A 334 -11.58 -23.10 11.07
C ILE A 334 -12.32 -24.44 11.04
N ASP A 335 -13.10 -24.72 12.08
CA ASP A 335 -13.88 -25.95 12.23
C ASP A 335 -15.30 -25.80 11.65
N ASN A 336 -15.60 -24.67 11.01
CA ASN A 336 -16.92 -24.43 10.45
C ASN A 336 -17.14 -25.35 9.24
N GLN A 337 -18.16 -26.20 9.34
CA GLN A 337 -18.51 -27.19 8.31
C GLN A 337 -19.61 -26.69 7.36
N ASN A 338 -20.06 -25.43 7.50
CA ASN A 338 -21.06 -24.87 6.62
C ASN A 338 -20.43 -24.38 5.30
N ASP A 339 -20.63 -25.12 4.22
CA ASP A 339 -20.11 -24.79 2.90
C ASP A 339 -20.57 -23.41 2.38
N ASP A 340 -21.75 -22.92 2.78
CA ASP A 340 -22.25 -21.60 2.38
C ASP A 340 -21.42 -20.45 2.99
N ALA A 341 -20.72 -20.72 4.10
CA ALA A 341 -19.77 -19.76 4.68
C ALA A 341 -18.51 -19.61 3.81
N LYS A 342 -18.26 -20.57 2.90
CA LYS A 342 -17.14 -20.58 1.94
C LYS A 342 -15.79 -20.32 2.62
N ILE A 343 -15.58 -20.95 3.76
CA ILE A 343 -14.34 -20.86 4.54
C ILE A 343 -13.42 -21.99 4.12
N VAL A 344 -12.18 -21.66 3.80
CA VAL A 344 -11.12 -22.63 3.53
C VAL A 344 -10.00 -22.43 4.54
N SER A 345 -9.46 -23.52 5.08
CA SER A 345 -8.40 -23.46 6.08
C SER A 345 -7.23 -24.39 5.72
N PHE A 346 -6.03 -23.96 6.06
CA PHE A 346 -4.80 -24.72 5.83
C PHE A 346 -3.98 -24.77 7.11
N HIS A 347 -3.74 -25.99 7.58
CA HIS A 347 -2.85 -26.28 8.70
C HIS A 347 -1.40 -26.37 8.24
N PHE A 348 -0.50 -25.60 8.86
CA PHE A 348 0.92 -25.61 8.59
C PHE A 348 1.73 -26.08 9.81
N THR A 349 2.77 -26.86 9.55
CA THR A 349 3.77 -27.30 10.51
C THR A 349 5.13 -26.70 10.15
N ILE A 350 6.09 -26.70 11.07
CA ILE A 350 7.44 -26.19 10.75
C ILE A 350 8.10 -26.97 9.59
N ASP A 351 7.73 -28.26 9.41
CA ASP A 351 8.25 -29.14 8.38
C ASP A 351 7.71 -28.81 6.98
N ASP A 352 6.62 -28.06 6.87
CA ASP A 352 6.11 -27.57 5.58
C ASP A 352 7.02 -26.48 4.97
N ASN A 353 7.93 -25.89 5.77
CA ASN A 353 8.85 -24.86 5.30
C ASN A 353 10.17 -25.45 4.81
N THR A 354 10.22 -25.82 3.53
CA THR A 354 11.41 -26.37 2.86
C THR A 354 12.55 -25.37 2.67
N PHE A 355 12.38 -24.10 3.05
CA PHE A 355 13.45 -23.09 3.01
C PHE A 355 14.23 -22.98 4.32
N LEU A 356 13.75 -23.62 5.40
CA LEU A 356 14.51 -23.71 6.65
C LEU A 356 15.58 -24.81 6.52
N THR A 357 16.75 -24.56 7.10
CA THR A 357 17.79 -25.59 7.19
C THR A 357 17.40 -26.70 8.17
N ASP A 358 17.76 -27.95 7.88
CA ASP A 358 17.54 -29.09 8.77
C ASP A 358 18.04 -28.84 10.20
N ASP A 359 19.20 -28.19 10.34
CA ASP A 359 19.79 -27.88 11.65
C ASP A 359 18.94 -26.90 12.47
N TYR A 360 18.38 -25.89 11.81
CA TYR A 360 17.42 -24.97 12.44
C TYR A 360 16.16 -25.72 12.90
N ILE A 361 15.58 -26.58 12.05
CA ILE A 361 14.38 -27.34 12.39
C ILE A 361 14.67 -28.27 13.59
N LYS A 362 15.78 -29.01 13.54
CA LYS A 362 16.21 -29.90 14.64
C LYS A 362 16.44 -29.13 15.94
N SER A 363 17.20 -28.03 15.87
CA SER A 363 17.47 -27.18 17.03
C SER A 363 16.18 -26.61 17.60
N LYS A 364 15.28 -26.12 16.75
CA LYS A 364 14.02 -25.53 17.20
C LYS A 364 13.14 -26.57 17.89
N LYS A 365 12.96 -27.76 17.28
CA LYS A 365 12.24 -28.89 17.87
C LYS A 365 12.83 -29.32 19.21
N ALA A 366 14.15 -29.45 19.31
CA ALA A 366 14.83 -29.87 20.54
C ALA A 366 14.75 -28.81 21.66
N SER A 367 14.75 -27.52 21.30
CA SER A 367 14.69 -26.41 22.25
C SER A 367 13.28 -26.08 22.76
N THR A 368 12.24 -26.51 22.04
CA THR A 368 10.85 -26.22 22.41
C THR A 368 10.38 -27.19 23.51
N PRO A 369 9.88 -26.70 24.65
CA PRO A 369 9.36 -27.57 25.72
C PRO A 369 8.24 -28.48 25.22
N SER A 370 8.26 -29.74 25.64
CA SER A 370 7.22 -30.73 25.36
C SER A 370 5.84 -30.30 25.91
N GLY A 371 4.78 -30.86 25.34
CA GLY A 371 3.39 -30.55 25.69
C GLY A 371 2.89 -29.33 24.89
N MET A 372 2.07 -28.50 25.53
CA MET A 372 1.34 -27.40 24.88
C MET A 372 2.22 -26.53 23.95
N PHE A 373 3.43 -26.15 24.39
CA PHE A 373 4.31 -25.30 23.57
C PHE A 373 4.82 -26.02 22.30
N TYR A 374 5.11 -27.32 22.38
CA TYR A 374 5.50 -28.11 21.22
C TYR A 374 4.33 -28.29 20.27
N ASP A 375 3.16 -28.66 20.79
CA ASP A 375 1.95 -28.87 20.01
C ASP A 375 1.58 -27.60 19.23
N ARG A 376 1.64 -26.44 19.88
CA ARG A 376 1.35 -25.15 19.25
C ARG A 376 2.44 -24.67 18.31
N ASP A 377 3.68 -24.57 18.77
CA ASP A 377 4.73 -23.82 18.07
C ASP A 377 5.46 -24.68 17.01
N ILE A 378 5.38 -26.02 17.10
CA ILE A 378 6.00 -26.97 16.16
C ILE A 378 4.96 -27.70 15.32
N LEU A 379 3.96 -28.30 15.97
CA LEU A 379 2.92 -29.09 15.28
C LEU A 379 1.76 -28.24 14.77
N GLY A 380 1.63 -26.99 15.22
CA GLY A 380 0.56 -26.09 14.79
C GLY A 380 -0.84 -26.52 15.25
N LEU A 381 -0.93 -27.17 16.40
CA LEU A 381 -2.18 -27.62 17.02
C LEU A 381 -2.75 -26.56 17.98
N TRP A 382 -4.08 -26.54 18.10
CA TRP A 382 -4.84 -25.66 18.98
C TRP A 382 -5.10 -26.31 20.33
#